data_AF-A0A7C9IM52-F1
#
_entry.id   AF-A0A7C9IM52-F1
#
_cell.length_a   1.000
_cell.length_b   1.000
_cell.length_c   1.000
_cell.angle_alpha   90.00
_cell.angle_beta   90.00
_cell.angle_gamma   90.00
#
_symmetry.space_group_name_H-M   'P 1'
#
loop_
_entity.id
_entity.type
_entity.pdbx_description
1 polymer ?
#
loop_
_entity_poly.entity_id
_entity_poly.type
_entity_poly.pdbx_seq_one_letter_code
_entity_poly.pdbx_strand_id
1 'polypeptide(L)'
;MDIEAVCGASVPFYKMQGCGNDFVCVDNRALEIDPAAMPELVMAVCRKAFGVGADGMIFIDHAPAGSGLAYIWHFFNADGSRAEMCGNGSRCAARLAWLLGIAPARHTFGTDAGPIEAEVDEDSTQVTVLLTPPKDLRLNLEIEIEGRPFHLHSVNTGVPHVVAVMDHIEMVEVWKLGRAIRQHPAFAPAGTNANFISSEAHGSLSLRTYERGVEDETYACGTGAVASAIVARELGMTGEETEIITTGGEVLGVILRDGKTYLRGAAELVFQGVFYPQSLGIETD
;
A
#
# COMPACT_ATOMS: atom_id res chain seq x y z
N MET A 1 -5.00 30.65 28.37
CA MET A 1 -5.41 29.33 28.87
C MET A 1 -4.47 28.35 28.20
N ASP A 2 -3.73 27.58 28.99
CA ASP A 2 -2.81 26.58 28.45
C ASP A 2 -3.63 25.38 27.97
N ILE A 3 -3.54 25.05 26.68
CA ILE A 3 -4.33 23.95 26.09
C ILE A 3 -3.87 22.62 26.69
N GLU A 4 -2.57 22.44 26.93
CA GLU A 4 -2.04 21.20 27.51
C GLU A 4 -2.48 21.02 28.96
N ALA A 5 -2.70 22.12 29.69
CA ALA A 5 -3.26 22.05 31.04
C ALA A 5 -4.71 21.54 31.09
N VAL A 6 -5.45 21.60 29.98
CA VAL A 6 -6.85 21.13 29.88
C VAL A 6 -6.94 19.79 29.16
N CYS A 7 -6.20 19.64 28.07
CA CYS A 7 -6.29 18.50 27.16
C CYS A 7 -5.22 17.43 27.41
N GLY A 8 -4.23 17.71 28.26
CA GLY A 8 -3.08 16.83 28.52
C GLY A 8 -1.94 17.00 27.51
N ALA A 9 -0.95 16.11 27.59
CA ALA A 9 0.20 16.10 26.70
C ALA A 9 -0.20 15.87 25.24
N SER A 10 0.39 16.63 24.33
CA SER A 10 0.13 16.53 22.90
C SER A 10 1.10 15.56 22.20
N VAL A 11 0.63 14.88 21.16
CA VAL A 11 1.44 13.98 20.32
C VAL A 11 1.49 14.52 18.88
N PRO A 12 2.68 14.86 18.35
CA PRO A 12 2.82 15.31 16.97
C PRO A 12 2.63 14.15 16.00
N PHE A 13 1.99 14.45 14.86
CA PHE A 13 1.76 13.47 13.80
C PHE A 13 1.82 14.10 12.41
N TYR A 14 1.96 13.23 11.42
CA TYR A 14 2.01 13.55 10.00
C TYR A 14 0.95 12.72 9.27
N LYS A 15 0.00 13.39 8.63
CA LYS A 15 -0.97 12.73 7.77
C LYS A 15 -0.35 12.52 6.40
N MET A 16 -0.16 11.26 6.04
CA MET A 16 0.40 10.84 4.74
C MET A 16 -0.68 10.16 3.89
N GLN A 17 -0.53 10.16 2.57
CA GLN A 17 -1.30 9.28 1.69
C GLN A 17 -0.45 8.78 0.52
N GLY A 18 -0.73 7.55 0.08
CA GLY A 18 -0.17 6.99 -1.15
C GLY A 18 -1.29 6.41 -2.00
N CYS A 19 -1.58 7.06 -3.13
CA CYS A 19 -2.63 6.69 -4.08
C CYS A 19 -4.03 6.54 -3.41
N GLY A 20 -4.37 7.48 -2.52
CA GLY A 20 -5.67 7.54 -1.85
C GLY A 20 -5.78 6.72 -0.56
N ASN A 21 -4.85 5.80 -0.30
CA ASN A 21 -4.75 5.11 0.98
C ASN A 21 -3.96 5.96 1.97
N ASP A 22 -4.57 6.31 3.11
CA ASP A 22 -4.05 7.33 4.01
C ASP A 22 -3.61 6.79 5.39
N PHE A 23 -2.60 7.43 5.96
CA PHE A 23 -1.93 7.00 7.18
C PHE A 23 -1.72 8.16 8.13
N VAL A 24 -1.89 7.92 9.42
CA VAL A 24 -1.30 8.77 10.45
C VAL A 24 0.08 8.23 10.78
N CYS A 25 1.10 9.05 10.61
CA CYS A 25 2.47 8.67 10.93
C CYS A 25 2.97 9.43 12.15
N VAL A 26 3.68 8.76 13.04
CA VAL A 26 4.27 9.33 14.26
C VAL A 26 5.76 8.99 14.29
N ASP A 27 6.59 9.97 14.61
CA ASP A 27 7.99 9.74 14.95
C ASP A 27 8.07 9.28 16.41
N ASN A 28 8.11 7.96 16.62
CA ASN A 28 8.12 7.35 17.95
C ASN A 28 9.50 7.40 18.62
N ARG A 29 10.55 7.78 17.90
CA ARG A 29 11.94 7.78 18.40
C ARG A 29 12.16 8.68 19.62
N ALA A 30 11.32 9.70 19.80
CA ALA A 30 11.35 10.60 20.96
C ALA A 30 10.19 10.37 21.94
N LEU A 31 9.11 9.74 21.48
CA LEU A 31 7.90 9.50 22.28
C LEU A 31 7.97 8.17 23.04
N GLU A 32 8.74 7.21 22.54
CA GLU A 32 8.99 5.90 23.14
C GLU A 32 7.69 5.16 23.53
N ILE A 33 6.63 5.30 22.73
CA ILE A 33 5.36 4.60 22.95
C ILE A 33 5.61 3.10 22.83
N ASP A 34 5.23 2.34 23.86
CA ASP A 34 5.36 0.88 23.88
C ASP A 34 4.50 0.26 22.77
N PRO A 35 5.06 -0.63 21.91
CA PRO A 35 4.29 -1.39 20.93
C PRO A 35 3.05 -2.10 21.48
N ALA A 36 3.03 -2.47 22.77
CA ALA A 36 1.86 -3.07 23.42
C ALA A 36 0.68 -2.08 23.58
N ALA A 37 0.95 -0.77 23.67
CA ALA A 37 -0.06 0.27 23.80
C ALA A 37 -0.53 0.83 22.45
N MET A 38 0.25 0.63 21.38
CA MET A 38 -0.06 1.16 20.06
C MET A 38 -1.45 0.75 19.51
N PRO A 39 -1.94 -0.50 19.64
CA PRO A 39 -3.23 -0.89 19.07
C PRO A 39 -4.42 -0.05 19.57
N GLU A 40 -4.46 0.24 20.88
CA GLU A 40 -5.52 1.05 21.47
C GLU A 40 -5.48 2.49 20.95
N LEU A 41 -4.27 3.06 20.91
CA LEU A 41 -4.04 4.38 20.36
C LEU A 41 -4.44 4.47 18.88
N VAL A 42 -4.07 3.46 18.08
CA VAL A 42 -4.41 3.39 16.65
C VAL A 42 -5.92 3.42 16.45
N MET A 43 -6.68 2.58 17.17
CA MET A 43 -8.13 2.54 17.05
C MET A 43 -8.77 3.89 17.39
N ALA A 44 -8.27 4.59 18.41
CA ALA A 44 -8.79 5.90 18.79
C ALA A 44 -8.44 7.00 17.76
N VAL A 45 -7.19 7.03 17.29
CA VAL A 45 -6.68 8.04 16.34
C VAL A 45 -7.27 7.85 14.94
N CYS A 46 -7.39 6.62 14.45
CA CYS A 46 -7.92 6.30 13.12
C CYS A 46 -9.45 6.39 13.05
N ARG A 47 -10.15 6.49 14.19
CA ARG A 47 -11.62 6.57 14.23
C ARG A 47 -12.13 7.82 13.49
N LYS A 48 -12.89 7.61 12.42
CA LYS A 48 -13.54 8.71 11.67
C LYS A 48 -14.45 9.54 12.59
N ALA A 49 -14.50 10.85 12.33
CA ALA A 49 -15.26 11.87 13.07
C ALA A 49 -14.81 12.17 14.52
N PHE A 50 -14.15 11.24 15.21
CA PHE A 50 -13.75 11.41 16.62
C PHE A 50 -12.23 11.53 16.79
N GLY A 51 -11.45 10.86 15.95
CA GLY A 51 -10.01 11.00 15.87
C GLY A 51 -9.56 11.80 14.65
N VAL A 52 -8.30 11.63 14.27
CA VAL A 52 -7.74 12.19 13.03
C VAL A 52 -8.42 11.56 11.81
N GLY A 53 -8.74 10.26 11.89
CA GLY A 53 -9.35 9.49 10.80
C GLY A 53 -8.30 9.05 9.78
N ALA A 54 -8.08 7.75 9.60
CA ALA A 54 -7.17 7.19 8.61
C ALA A 54 -7.44 5.71 8.36
N ASP A 55 -6.91 5.15 7.29
CA ASP A 55 -6.94 3.70 7.02
C ASP A 55 -5.97 2.91 7.91
N GLY A 56 -4.93 3.57 8.43
CA GLY A 56 -4.00 2.98 9.39
C GLY A 56 -3.05 3.99 10.03
N MET A 57 -2.18 3.49 10.89
CA MET A 57 -1.19 4.29 11.61
C MET A 57 0.18 3.63 11.61
N ILE A 58 1.22 4.44 11.39
CA ILE A 58 2.63 4.03 11.29
C ILE A 58 3.44 4.74 12.37
N PHE A 59 4.18 3.99 13.16
CA PHE A 59 5.15 4.51 14.12
C PHE A 59 6.56 4.27 13.58
N ILE A 60 7.35 5.33 13.41
CA ILE A 60 8.77 5.23 13.05
C ILE A 60 9.58 5.15 14.34
N ASP A 61 10.35 4.09 14.50
CA ASP A 61 11.11 3.81 15.73
C ASP A 61 12.59 3.55 15.43
N HIS A 62 13.41 3.56 16.48
CA HIS A 62 14.84 3.30 16.39
C HIS A 62 15.10 1.89 15.88
N ALA A 63 16.02 1.79 14.92
CA ALA A 63 16.51 0.49 14.50
C ALA A 63 17.38 -0.15 15.59
N PRO A 64 17.35 -1.49 15.75
CA PRO A 64 18.27 -2.18 16.64
C PRO A 64 19.72 -1.85 16.29
N ALA A 65 20.55 -1.59 17.30
CA ALA A 65 21.96 -1.25 17.12
C ALA A 65 22.70 -2.33 16.33
N GLY A 66 23.44 -1.92 15.29
CA GLY A 66 24.20 -2.84 14.42
C GLY A 66 23.38 -3.56 13.35
N SER A 67 22.08 -3.29 13.21
CA SER A 67 21.23 -3.91 12.17
C SER A 67 21.52 -3.42 10.75
N GLY A 68 22.12 -2.23 10.60
CA GLY A 68 22.32 -1.58 9.29
C GLY A 68 21.05 -0.95 8.71
N LEU A 69 19.93 -0.95 9.45
CA LEU A 69 18.68 -0.30 9.07
C LEU A 69 18.68 1.16 9.53
N ALA A 70 18.05 2.04 8.74
CA ALA A 70 17.92 3.45 9.11
C ALA A 70 16.92 3.65 10.27
N TYR A 71 15.83 2.88 10.27
CA TYR A 71 14.79 2.84 11.29
C TYR A 71 14.00 1.53 11.16
N ILE A 72 13.11 1.26 12.12
CA ILE A 72 12.04 0.27 11.96
C ILE A 72 10.70 0.97 11.99
N TRP A 73 9.67 0.30 11.48
CA TRP A 73 8.31 0.78 11.65
C TRP A 73 7.45 -0.19 12.47
N HIS A 74 6.39 0.33 13.04
CA HIS A 74 5.25 -0.46 13.49
C HIS A 74 4.03 0.02 12.72
N PHE A 75 3.41 -0.88 11.95
CA PHE A 75 2.24 -0.56 11.13
C PHE A 75 1.02 -1.31 11.64
N PHE A 76 -0.07 -0.56 11.83
CA PHE A 76 -1.37 -1.08 12.24
C PHE A 76 -2.47 -0.58 11.30
N ASN A 77 -3.42 -1.46 10.98
CA ASN A 77 -4.67 -1.07 10.34
C ASN A 77 -5.54 -0.27 11.32
N ALA A 78 -6.54 0.47 10.82
CA ALA A 78 -7.44 1.28 11.64
C ALA A 78 -8.20 0.51 12.73
N ASP A 79 -8.33 -0.81 12.62
CA ASP A 79 -8.94 -1.69 13.63
C ASP A 79 -7.97 -2.14 14.73
N GLY A 80 -6.73 -1.63 14.73
CA GLY A 80 -5.68 -1.99 15.68
C GLY A 80 -4.95 -3.28 15.35
N SER A 81 -5.30 -3.99 14.28
CA SER A 81 -4.57 -5.19 13.86
C SER A 81 -3.20 -4.83 13.30
N ARG A 82 -2.17 -5.60 13.69
CA ARG A 82 -0.80 -5.41 13.22
C ARG A 82 -0.64 -5.92 11.80
N ALA A 83 -0.07 -5.09 10.93
CA ALA A 83 0.09 -5.39 9.52
C ALA A 83 1.56 -5.54 9.15
N GLU A 84 1.89 -6.61 8.43
CA GLU A 84 3.30 -6.94 8.16
C GLU A 84 3.92 -6.01 7.11
N MET A 85 3.15 -5.65 6.08
CA MET A 85 3.62 -4.82 4.97
C MET A 85 2.45 -4.16 4.23
N CYS A 86 2.66 -2.94 3.74
CA CYS A 86 1.78 -2.25 2.81
C CYS A 86 2.63 -1.41 1.86
N GLY A 87 2.53 -1.64 0.54
CA GLY A 87 3.32 -0.89 -0.44
C GLY A 87 3.09 0.62 -0.39
N ASN A 88 1.85 1.08 -0.14
CA ASN A 88 1.52 2.50 0.01
C ASN A 88 2.10 3.06 1.32
N GLY A 89 1.94 2.32 2.41
CA GLY A 89 2.53 2.66 3.70
C GLY A 89 4.05 2.77 3.61
N SER A 90 4.72 1.81 2.96
CA SER A 90 6.18 1.80 2.79
C SER A 90 6.68 3.07 2.10
N ARG A 91 6.01 3.52 1.04
CA ARG A 91 6.33 4.78 0.35
C ARG A 91 6.13 5.98 1.27
N CYS A 92 5.02 6.02 2.01
CA CYS A 92 4.74 7.08 2.97
C CYS A 92 5.79 7.16 4.09
N ALA A 93 6.16 6.02 4.67
CA ALA A 93 7.17 5.93 5.72
C ALA A 93 8.54 6.36 5.22
N ALA A 94 8.97 5.86 4.06
CA ALA A 94 10.25 6.23 3.45
C ALA A 94 10.33 7.73 3.14
N ARG A 95 9.26 8.31 2.58
CA ARG A 95 9.22 9.75 2.33
C ARG A 95 9.27 10.56 3.61
N LEU A 96 8.50 10.18 4.61
CA LEU A 96 8.48 10.89 5.89
C LEU A 96 9.84 10.81 6.59
N ALA A 97 10.48 9.65 6.59
CA ALA A 97 11.81 9.48 7.16
C ALA A 97 12.85 10.38 6.49
N TRP A 98 12.79 10.54 5.17
CA TRP A 98 13.62 11.49 4.44
C TRP A 98 13.30 12.95 4.81
N LEU A 99 12.02 13.34 4.81
CA LEU A 99 11.59 14.69 5.17
C LEU A 99 12.01 15.11 6.58
N LEU A 100 12.02 14.16 7.51
CA LEU A 100 12.42 14.39 8.92
C LEU A 100 13.93 14.23 9.16
N GLY A 101 14.72 14.00 8.10
CA GLY A 101 16.17 13.81 8.22
C GLY A 101 16.58 12.54 8.97
N ILE A 102 15.69 11.55 9.05
CA ILE A 102 15.94 10.24 9.69
C ILE A 102 16.84 9.38 8.81
N ALA A 103 16.63 9.46 7.50
CA ALA A 103 17.31 8.65 6.51
C ALA A 103 17.63 9.47 5.24
N PRO A 104 18.72 9.16 4.52
CA PRO A 104 18.98 9.74 3.19
C PRO A 104 17.94 9.27 2.16
N ALA A 105 17.91 9.90 0.98
CA ALA A 105 16.92 9.60 -0.07
C ALA A 105 16.89 8.11 -0.46
N ARG A 106 18.06 7.45 -0.51
CA ARG A 106 18.19 6.00 -0.65
C ARG A 106 18.52 5.36 0.68
N HIS A 107 17.63 4.50 1.18
CA HIS A 107 17.84 3.85 2.48
C HIS A 107 17.11 2.51 2.55
N THR A 108 17.37 1.78 3.65
CA THR A 108 16.68 0.54 3.98
C THR A 108 16.11 0.64 5.39
N PHE A 109 14.85 0.26 5.58
CA PHE A 109 14.18 0.25 6.88
C PHE A 109 13.57 -1.12 7.19
N GLY A 110 13.38 -1.41 8.47
CA GLY A 110 12.85 -2.70 8.92
C GLY A 110 11.34 -2.73 9.04
N THR A 111 10.74 -3.83 8.61
CA THR A 111 9.33 -4.15 8.79
C THR A 111 9.19 -5.57 9.36
N ASP A 112 7.98 -5.96 9.77
CA ASP A 112 7.72 -7.35 10.18
C ASP A 112 7.90 -8.35 9.02
N ALA A 113 7.72 -7.90 7.78
CA ALA A 113 8.01 -8.69 6.58
C ALA A 113 9.51 -8.73 6.21
N GLY A 114 10.37 -8.04 6.97
CA GLY A 114 11.80 -7.91 6.72
C GLY A 114 12.22 -6.52 6.22
N PRO A 115 13.48 -6.35 5.80
CA PRO A 115 14.00 -5.07 5.33
C PRO A 115 13.39 -4.67 3.97
N ILE A 116 13.08 -3.38 3.82
CA ILE A 116 12.58 -2.78 2.58
C ILE A 116 13.60 -1.74 2.09
N GLU A 117 14.07 -1.90 0.85
CA GLU A 117 14.85 -0.89 0.14
C GLU A 117 13.91 0.20 -0.38
N ALA A 118 14.26 1.47 -0.17
CA ALA A 118 13.49 2.62 -0.65
C ALA A 118 14.39 3.67 -1.29
N GLU A 119 13.85 4.35 -2.30
CA GLU A 119 14.45 5.49 -2.98
C GLU A 119 13.39 6.59 -3.13
N VAL A 120 13.63 7.71 -2.46
CA VAL A 120 12.82 8.93 -2.57
C VAL A 120 13.38 9.78 -3.71
N ASP A 121 12.50 10.23 -4.60
CA ASP A 121 12.85 11.27 -5.58
C ASP A 121 12.81 12.63 -4.88
N GLU A 122 13.96 13.31 -4.82
CA GLU A 122 14.12 14.58 -4.11
C GLU A 122 13.38 15.74 -4.80
N ASP A 123 13.10 15.62 -6.09
CA ASP A 123 12.48 16.66 -6.93
C ASP A 123 10.97 16.44 -7.14
N SER A 124 10.40 15.35 -6.61
CA SER A 124 8.98 15.02 -6.76
C SER A 124 8.38 14.36 -5.51
N THR A 125 7.17 13.84 -5.64
CA THR A 125 6.49 13.09 -4.57
C THR A 125 6.62 11.58 -4.78
N GLN A 126 7.38 11.15 -5.78
CA GLN A 126 7.58 9.76 -6.12
C GLN A 126 8.53 9.07 -5.16
N VAL A 127 8.14 7.88 -4.73
CA VAL A 127 9.00 6.99 -3.96
C VAL A 127 8.96 5.61 -4.59
N THR A 128 10.14 5.02 -4.76
CA THR A 128 10.31 3.65 -5.23
C THR A 128 10.62 2.75 -4.03
N VAL A 129 9.85 1.67 -3.86
CA VAL A 129 10.08 0.69 -2.80
C VAL A 129 10.22 -0.71 -3.39
N LEU A 130 11.14 -1.50 -2.82
CA LEU A 130 11.24 -2.92 -3.11
C LEU A 130 10.07 -3.67 -2.46
N LEU A 131 9.35 -4.45 -3.26
CA LEU A 131 8.29 -5.32 -2.76
C LEU A 131 8.81 -6.73 -2.50
N THR A 132 8.01 -7.50 -1.77
CA THR A 132 8.25 -8.93 -1.60
C THR A 132 8.20 -9.64 -2.96
N PRO A 133 9.07 -10.63 -3.21
CA PRO A 133 9.09 -11.33 -4.48
C PRO A 133 7.73 -11.97 -4.80
N PRO A 134 7.23 -11.81 -6.04
CA PRO A 134 6.02 -12.47 -6.48
C PRO A 134 6.22 -13.99 -6.53
N LYS A 135 5.14 -14.74 -6.34
CA LYS A 135 5.12 -16.21 -6.40
C LYS A 135 3.89 -16.73 -7.13
N ASP A 136 3.91 -18.01 -7.45
CA ASP A 136 2.78 -18.76 -8.00
C ASP A 136 2.20 -18.15 -9.30
N LEU A 137 3.08 -17.64 -10.18
CA LEU A 137 2.67 -17.16 -11.50
C LEU A 137 2.10 -18.31 -12.33
N ARG A 138 0.87 -18.12 -12.82
CA ARG A 138 0.20 -19.03 -13.76
C ARG A 138 -0.40 -18.21 -14.88
N LEU A 139 -0.12 -18.59 -16.12
CA LEU A 139 -0.59 -17.91 -17.32
C LEU A 139 -1.62 -18.79 -18.06
N ASN A 140 -2.50 -18.15 -18.82
CA ASN A 140 -3.43 -18.81 -19.74
C ASN A 140 -4.37 -19.82 -19.04
N LEU A 141 -4.86 -19.47 -17.86
CA LEU A 141 -5.91 -20.21 -17.17
C LEU A 141 -7.21 -20.04 -17.95
N GLU A 142 -7.76 -21.14 -18.46
CA GLU A 142 -9.11 -21.15 -19.03
C GLU A 142 -10.12 -21.37 -17.91
N ILE A 143 -10.90 -20.33 -17.61
CA ILE A 143 -11.88 -20.35 -16.52
C ILE A 143 -13.23 -19.92 -17.07
N GLU A 144 -14.26 -20.72 -16.84
CA GLU A 144 -15.63 -20.38 -17.19
C GLU A 144 -16.23 -19.48 -16.10
N ILE A 145 -16.71 -18.29 -16.48
CA ILE A 145 -17.39 -17.35 -15.58
C ILE A 145 -18.76 -17.05 -16.17
N GLU A 146 -19.81 -17.36 -15.42
CA GLU A 146 -21.20 -17.18 -15.85
C GLU A 146 -21.48 -17.80 -17.25
N GLY A 147 -20.92 -18.98 -17.53
CA GLY A 147 -21.12 -19.69 -18.81
C GLY A 147 -20.30 -19.15 -19.98
N ARG A 148 -19.32 -18.25 -19.73
CA ARG A 148 -18.42 -17.71 -20.75
C ARG A 148 -16.96 -18.05 -20.44
N PRO A 149 -16.16 -18.50 -21.42
CA PRO A 149 -14.74 -18.75 -21.20
C PRO A 149 -13.97 -17.44 -21.07
N PHE A 150 -13.07 -17.37 -20.09
CA PHE A 150 -12.10 -16.29 -19.91
C PHE A 150 -10.69 -16.86 -19.88
N HIS A 151 -9.76 -16.18 -20.53
CA HIS A 151 -8.33 -16.40 -20.39
C HIS A 151 -7.81 -15.49 -19.27
N LEU A 152 -7.44 -16.10 -18.14
CA LEU A 152 -7.02 -15.41 -16.95
C LEU A 152 -5.56 -15.76 -16.61
N HIS A 153 -4.91 -14.86 -15.90
CA HIS A 153 -3.57 -15.05 -15.37
C HIS A 153 -3.64 -14.86 -13.87
N SER A 154 -2.82 -15.57 -13.08
CA SER A 154 -2.78 -15.38 -11.64
C SER A 154 -1.36 -15.26 -11.15
N VAL A 155 -1.14 -14.39 -10.17
CA VAL A 155 0.14 -14.25 -9.47
C VAL A 155 -0.13 -13.78 -8.05
N ASN A 156 0.70 -14.21 -7.11
CA ASN A 156 0.64 -13.73 -5.73
C ASN A 156 1.78 -12.75 -5.49
N THR A 157 1.44 -11.49 -5.23
CA THR A 157 2.38 -10.38 -4.99
C THR A 157 2.32 -9.95 -3.53
N GLY A 158 2.26 -10.93 -2.62
CA GLY A 158 1.94 -10.77 -1.20
C GLY A 158 0.48 -11.16 -0.89
N VAL A 159 -0.44 -10.86 -1.81
CA VAL A 159 -1.82 -11.34 -1.81
C VAL A 159 -2.20 -11.90 -3.19
N PRO A 160 -3.21 -12.79 -3.31
CA PRO A 160 -3.60 -13.36 -4.59
C PRO A 160 -4.21 -12.31 -5.52
N HIS A 161 -3.73 -12.27 -6.76
CA HIS A 161 -4.25 -11.45 -7.84
C HIS A 161 -4.54 -12.31 -9.08
N VAL A 162 -5.63 -11.97 -9.75
CA VAL A 162 -5.97 -12.43 -11.09
C VAL A 162 -5.90 -11.24 -12.01
N VAL A 163 -5.38 -11.45 -13.21
CA VAL A 163 -5.24 -10.44 -14.25
C VAL A 163 -5.96 -10.94 -15.49
N ALA A 164 -6.82 -10.09 -16.04
CA ALA A 164 -7.50 -10.32 -17.30
C ALA A 164 -7.13 -9.20 -18.28
N VAL A 165 -6.66 -9.57 -19.46
CA VAL A 165 -6.35 -8.62 -20.54
C VAL A 165 -7.64 -8.30 -21.30
N MET A 166 -7.91 -7.02 -21.50
CA MET A 166 -9.17 -6.50 -22.06
C MET A 166 -8.88 -5.63 -23.27
N ASP A 167 -9.65 -5.82 -24.35
CA ASP A 167 -9.60 -4.95 -25.52
C ASP A 167 -10.21 -3.56 -25.24
N HIS A 168 -11.27 -3.53 -24.43
CA HIS A 168 -12.05 -2.34 -24.08
C HIS A 168 -12.28 -2.28 -22.56
N ILE A 169 -11.28 -1.81 -21.81
CA ILE A 169 -11.30 -1.79 -20.34
C ILE A 169 -12.39 -0.85 -19.76
N GLU A 170 -12.75 0.19 -20.49
CA GLU A 170 -13.81 1.15 -20.17
C GLU A 170 -15.20 0.50 -20.15
N MET A 171 -15.39 -0.59 -20.90
CA MET A 171 -16.65 -1.32 -20.99
C MET A 171 -16.79 -2.40 -19.91
N VAL A 172 -15.75 -2.63 -19.11
CA VAL A 172 -15.76 -3.67 -18.08
C VAL A 172 -16.69 -3.27 -16.93
N GLU A 173 -17.69 -4.11 -16.65
CA GLU A 173 -18.51 -4.05 -15.43
C GLU A 173 -17.70 -4.59 -14.24
N VAL A 174 -16.74 -3.80 -13.74
CA VAL A 174 -15.75 -4.23 -12.73
C VAL A 174 -16.40 -4.82 -11.49
N TRP A 175 -17.45 -4.20 -10.97
CA TRP A 175 -18.16 -4.72 -9.80
C TRP A 175 -18.71 -6.14 -10.05
N LYS A 176 -19.35 -6.37 -11.19
CA LYS A 176 -20.00 -7.64 -11.51
C LYS A 176 -18.98 -8.73 -11.83
N LEU A 177 -18.10 -8.48 -12.81
CA LEU A 177 -17.12 -9.46 -13.26
C LEU A 177 -16.04 -9.69 -12.19
N GLY A 178 -15.58 -8.62 -11.54
CA GLY A 178 -14.61 -8.69 -10.46
C GLY A 178 -15.12 -9.53 -9.29
N ARG A 179 -16.38 -9.33 -8.86
CA ARG A 179 -17.01 -10.16 -7.83
C ARG A 179 -17.14 -11.63 -8.23
N ALA A 180 -17.48 -11.90 -9.50
CA ALA A 180 -17.54 -13.27 -10.01
C ALA A 180 -16.17 -13.96 -9.97
N ILE A 181 -15.10 -13.28 -10.38
CA ILE A 181 -13.71 -13.77 -10.29
C ILE A 181 -13.30 -13.96 -8.83
N ARG A 182 -13.51 -12.95 -7.98
CA ARG A 182 -13.17 -12.93 -6.55
C ARG A 182 -13.71 -14.15 -5.79
N GLN A 183 -14.88 -14.64 -6.17
CA GLN A 183 -15.61 -15.74 -5.52
C GLN A 183 -15.49 -17.07 -6.28
N HIS A 184 -14.81 -17.08 -7.42
CA HIS A 184 -14.74 -18.27 -8.27
C HIS A 184 -14.03 -19.44 -7.55
N PRO A 185 -14.55 -20.68 -7.63
CA PRO A 185 -13.96 -21.84 -6.94
C PRO A 185 -12.48 -22.10 -7.25
N ALA A 186 -12.01 -21.72 -8.45
CA ALA A 186 -10.60 -21.85 -8.84
C ALA A 186 -9.63 -21.03 -7.97
N PHE A 187 -10.13 -20.01 -7.25
CA PHE A 187 -9.34 -19.15 -6.37
C PHE A 187 -9.70 -19.33 -4.89
N ALA A 188 -10.55 -20.31 -4.56
CA ALA A 188 -10.89 -20.65 -3.19
C ALA A 188 -9.69 -21.31 -2.46
N PRO A 189 -9.66 -21.29 -1.11
CA PRO A 189 -10.62 -20.65 -0.22
C PRO A 189 -10.36 -19.15 0.02
N ALA A 190 -9.15 -18.66 -0.24
CA ALA A 190 -8.77 -17.27 0.04
C ALA A 190 -9.48 -16.25 -0.88
N GLY A 191 -9.84 -16.67 -2.09
CA GLY A 191 -10.27 -15.79 -3.16
C GLY A 191 -9.10 -15.01 -3.76
N THR A 192 -9.43 -13.96 -4.51
CA THR A 192 -8.44 -13.15 -5.23
C THR A 192 -8.92 -11.73 -5.43
N ASN A 193 -7.99 -10.80 -5.56
CA ASN A 193 -8.24 -9.53 -6.24
C ASN A 193 -8.41 -9.79 -7.75
N ALA A 194 -9.24 -9.01 -8.43
CA ALA A 194 -9.42 -9.11 -9.88
C ALA A 194 -8.97 -7.81 -10.56
N ASN A 195 -7.94 -7.91 -11.39
CA ASN A 195 -7.35 -6.81 -12.13
C ASN A 195 -7.72 -6.95 -13.60
N PHE A 196 -8.14 -5.86 -14.20
CA PHE A 196 -8.44 -5.74 -15.61
C PHE A 196 -7.44 -4.78 -16.21
N ILE A 197 -6.73 -5.21 -17.25
CA ILE A 197 -5.73 -4.38 -17.90
C ILE A 197 -5.96 -4.25 -19.40
N SER A 198 -5.55 -3.12 -19.94
CA SER A 198 -5.46 -2.90 -21.38
C SER A 198 -4.17 -2.15 -21.71
N SER A 199 -3.62 -2.41 -22.89
CA SER A 199 -2.44 -1.72 -23.37
C SER A 199 -2.79 -0.31 -23.80
N GLU A 200 -1.97 0.64 -23.40
CA GLU A 200 -2.07 2.04 -23.77
C GLU A 200 -0.92 2.42 -24.71
N ALA A 201 -0.90 3.69 -25.15
CA ALA A 201 0.20 4.22 -25.93
C ALA A 201 1.55 4.05 -25.20
N HIS A 202 2.62 3.90 -25.97
CA HIS A 202 4.00 3.86 -25.48
C HIS A 202 4.33 2.73 -24.48
N GLY A 203 3.53 1.66 -24.44
CA GLY A 203 3.79 0.49 -23.57
C GLY A 203 3.38 0.70 -22.11
N SER A 204 2.55 1.71 -21.84
CA SER A 204 1.86 1.84 -20.55
C SER A 204 0.61 0.94 -20.51
N LEU A 205 0.04 0.77 -19.32
CA LEU A 205 -1.17 -0.02 -19.09
C LEU A 205 -2.23 0.80 -18.35
N SER A 206 -3.48 0.67 -18.76
CA SER A 206 -4.61 1.03 -17.90
C SER A 206 -4.94 -0.14 -16.98
N LEU A 207 -5.28 0.16 -15.72
CA LEU A 207 -5.64 -0.82 -14.69
C LEU A 207 -6.91 -0.41 -13.95
N ARG A 208 -7.85 -1.34 -13.89
CA ARG A 208 -9.02 -1.30 -12.99
C ARG A 208 -9.02 -2.52 -12.09
N THR A 209 -9.22 -2.32 -10.78
CA THR A 209 -9.12 -3.41 -9.80
C THR A 209 -10.39 -3.51 -8.96
N TYR A 210 -10.97 -4.71 -8.92
CA TYR A 210 -11.90 -5.11 -7.86
C TYR A 210 -11.08 -5.70 -6.71
N GLU A 211 -11.18 -5.10 -5.52
CA GLU A 211 -10.32 -5.42 -4.39
C GLU A 211 -11.01 -6.29 -3.35
N ARG A 212 -10.37 -7.40 -2.99
CA ARG A 212 -10.80 -8.31 -1.94
C ARG A 212 -10.73 -7.60 -0.58
N GLY A 213 -11.81 -7.67 0.18
CA GLY A 213 -11.92 -7.02 1.49
C GLY A 213 -12.57 -5.64 1.44
N VAL A 214 -12.38 -4.89 0.35
CA VAL A 214 -13.20 -3.71 0.02
C VAL A 214 -14.51 -4.16 -0.65
N GLU A 215 -14.42 -5.20 -1.47
CA GLU A 215 -15.52 -5.81 -2.23
C GLU A 215 -16.18 -4.81 -3.21
N ASP A 216 -15.36 -3.95 -3.79
CA ASP A 216 -15.73 -2.96 -4.82
C ASP A 216 -14.50 -2.61 -5.70
N GLU A 217 -14.72 -1.78 -6.73
CA GLU A 217 -13.64 -1.15 -7.50
C GLU A 217 -12.89 -0.12 -6.65
N THR A 218 -11.56 -0.21 -6.61
CA THR A 218 -10.70 0.73 -5.89
C THR A 218 -9.98 1.69 -6.85
N TYR A 219 -9.65 2.89 -6.35
CA TYR A 219 -8.98 3.92 -7.14
C TYR A 219 -7.56 3.52 -7.56
N ALA A 220 -6.87 2.74 -6.74
CA ALA A 220 -5.54 2.22 -7.03
C ALA A 220 -5.27 0.99 -6.18
N CYS A 221 -4.49 0.05 -6.73
CA CYS A 221 -4.01 -1.13 -6.01
C CYS A 221 -2.56 -1.40 -6.38
N GLY A 222 -1.61 -1.10 -5.49
CA GLY A 222 -0.18 -1.21 -5.78
C GLY A 222 0.28 -2.65 -6.08
N THR A 223 -0.20 -3.63 -5.30
CA THR A 223 0.08 -5.05 -5.55
C THR A 223 -0.63 -5.55 -6.81
N GLY A 224 -1.81 -5.00 -7.15
CA GLY A 224 -2.52 -5.26 -8.39
C GLY A 224 -1.80 -4.72 -9.63
N ALA A 225 -1.20 -3.54 -9.53
CA ALA A 225 -0.34 -2.95 -10.56
C ALA A 225 0.89 -3.84 -10.80
N VAL A 226 1.53 -4.30 -9.73
CA VAL A 226 2.68 -5.20 -9.84
C VAL A 226 2.29 -6.53 -10.49
N ALA A 227 1.19 -7.14 -10.06
CA ALA A 227 0.66 -8.36 -10.67
C ALA A 227 0.41 -8.19 -12.17
N SER A 228 -0.17 -7.05 -12.53
CA SER A 228 -0.47 -6.67 -13.91
C SER A 228 0.79 -6.47 -14.76
N ALA A 229 1.79 -5.77 -14.24
CA ALA A 229 3.08 -5.59 -14.94
C ALA A 229 3.79 -6.92 -15.18
N ILE A 230 3.79 -7.81 -14.17
CA ILE A 230 4.39 -9.14 -14.31
C ILE A 230 3.69 -9.91 -15.42
N VAL A 231 2.36 -9.99 -15.40
CA VAL A 231 1.59 -10.70 -16.43
C VAL A 231 1.83 -10.07 -17.81
N ALA A 232 1.74 -8.74 -17.92
CA ALA A 232 1.93 -8.04 -19.18
C ALA A 232 3.34 -8.26 -19.76
N ARG A 233 4.38 -8.26 -18.93
CA ARG A 233 5.76 -8.55 -19.36
C ARG A 233 5.89 -9.97 -19.90
N GLU A 234 5.34 -10.96 -19.19
CA GLU A 234 5.41 -12.37 -19.60
C GLU A 234 4.57 -12.65 -20.87
N LEU A 235 3.54 -11.85 -21.13
CA LEU A 235 2.78 -11.84 -22.38
C LEU A 235 3.44 -11.03 -23.51
N GLY A 236 4.59 -10.40 -23.26
CA GLY A 236 5.31 -9.58 -24.24
C GLY A 236 4.64 -8.24 -24.57
N MET A 237 3.71 -7.78 -23.72
CA MET A 237 3.00 -6.50 -23.88
C MET A 237 3.85 -5.31 -23.42
N THR A 238 4.74 -5.52 -22.46
CA THR A 238 5.53 -4.48 -21.80
C THR A 238 6.97 -4.94 -21.53
N GLY A 239 7.82 -3.99 -21.13
CA GLY A 239 9.25 -4.23 -20.89
C GLY A 239 9.60 -4.43 -19.41
N GLU A 240 10.84 -4.07 -19.07
CA GLU A 240 11.34 -4.14 -17.68
C GLU A 240 10.68 -3.10 -16.76
N GLU A 241 10.43 -1.90 -17.29
CA GLU A 241 9.74 -0.81 -16.61
C GLU A 241 8.39 -0.57 -17.31
N THR A 242 7.33 -0.44 -16.52
CA THR A 242 5.97 -0.25 -17.00
C THR A 242 5.27 0.83 -16.18
N GLU A 243 4.65 1.78 -16.86
CA GLU A 243 3.74 2.73 -16.23
C GLU A 243 2.32 2.19 -16.26
N ILE A 244 1.63 2.29 -15.13
CA ILE A 244 0.28 1.77 -14.93
C ILE A 244 -0.62 2.90 -14.45
N ILE A 245 -1.61 3.23 -15.27
CA ILE A 245 -2.62 4.26 -15.03
C ILE A 245 -3.80 3.59 -14.32
N THR A 246 -4.09 4.01 -13.09
CA THR A 246 -5.18 3.42 -12.29
C THR A 246 -6.50 4.18 -12.46
N THR A 247 -7.62 3.59 -12.03
CA THR A 247 -8.95 4.24 -12.02
C THR A 247 -8.95 5.63 -11.38
N GLY A 248 -8.13 5.84 -10.34
CA GLY A 248 -7.97 7.12 -9.63
C GLY A 248 -7.18 8.18 -10.38
N GLY A 249 -6.62 7.87 -11.55
CA GLY A 249 -5.76 8.77 -12.33
C GLY A 249 -4.30 8.79 -11.87
N GLU A 250 -3.92 7.92 -10.93
CA GLU A 250 -2.54 7.75 -10.48
C GLU A 250 -1.73 6.98 -11.52
N VAL A 251 -0.46 7.35 -11.66
CA VAL A 251 0.50 6.61 -12.50
C VAL A 251 1.50 5.91 -11.59
N LEU A 252 1.43 4.58 -11.57
CA LEU A 252 2.35 3.71 -10.83
C LEU A 252 3.42 3.19 -11.77
N GLY A 253 4.69 3.33 -11.39
CA GLY A 253 5.80 2.68 -12.08
C GLY A 253 6.08 1.31 -11.47
N VAL A 254 6.15 0.27 -12.29
CA VAL A 254 6.60 -1.06 -11.86
C VAL A 254 7.89 -1.40 -12.60
N ILE A 255 8.94 -1.75 -11.84
CA ILE A 255 10.25 -2.10 -12.38
C ILE A 255 10.58 -3.54 -11.98
N LEU A 256 10.79 -4.40 -12.97
CA LEU A 256 11.03 -5.83 -12.80
C LEU A 256 12.44 -6.20 -13.25
N ARG A 257 13.45 -5.95 -12.41
CA ARG A 257 14.87 -6.10 -12.72
C ARG A 257 15.53 -7.14 -11.81
N ASP A 258 16.35 -8.04 -12.39
CA ASP A 258 17.18 -9.00 -11.65
C ASP A 258 16.42 -9.84 -10.61
N GLY A 259 15.18 -10.22 -10.91
CA GLY A 259 14.31 -10.97 -10.01
C GLY A 259 13.74 -10.14 -8.83
N LYS A 260 14.05 -8.85 -8.76
CA LYS A 260 13.47 -7.88 -7.84
C LYS A 260 12.28 -7.16 -8.49
N THR A 261 11.36 -6.72 -7.65
CA THR A 261 10.14 -6.04 -8.05
C THR A 261 10.02 -4.75 -7.27
N TYR A 262 10.11 -3.62 -7.97
CA TYR A 262 10.00 -2.30 -7.38
C TYR A 262 8.68 -1.66 -7.78
N LEU A 263 8.07 -0.96 -6.84
CA LEU A 263 6.88 -0.14 -7.05
C LEU A 263 7.23 1.32 -6.78
N ARG A 264 7.12 2.13 -7.83
CA ARG A 264 7.20 3.59 -7.80
C ARG A 264 5.79 4.18 -7.78
N GLY A 265 5.55 5.13 -6.91
CA GLY A 265 4.31 5.89 -6.89
C GLY A 265 4.40 7.09 -5.96
N ALA A 266 3.42 7.98 -6.03
CA ALA A 266 3.36 9.13 -5.17
C ALA A 266 3.18 8.73 -3.70
N ALA A 267 3.79 9.52 -2.82
CA ALA A 267 3.50 9.59 -1.40
C ALA A 267 3.45 11.07 -0.99
N GLU A 268 2.34 11.51 -0.42
CA GLU A 268 2.10 12.91 -0.11
C GLU A 268 2.01 13.13 1.39
N LEU A 269 2.64 14.20 1.87
CA LEU A 269 2.36 14.75 3.20
C LEU A 269 1.15 15.68 3.04
N VAL A 270 -0.01 15.25 3.51
CA VAL A 270 -1.27 15.99 3.37
C VAL A 270 -1.33 17.14 4.38
N PHE A 271 -1.05 16.84 5.65
CA PHE A 271 -0.93 17.84 6.70
C PHE A 271 -0.15 17.29 7.90
N GLN A 272 0.24 18.15 8.83
CA GLN A 272 0.82 17.76 10.11
C GLN A 272 0.10 18.51 11.23
N GLY A 273 0.13 17.95 12.44
CA GLY A 273 -0.52 18.55 13.59
C GLY A 273 -0.17 17.82 14.88
N VAL A 274 -0.97 18.08 15.92
CA VAL A 274 -0.90 17.36 17.18
C VAL A 274 -2.28 16.80 17.53
N PHE A 275 -2.32 15.64 18.20
CA PHE A 275 -3.53 15.13 18.84
C PHE A 275 -3.31 14.98 20.35
N TYR A 276 -4.39 14.97 21.12
CA TYR A 276 -4.38 14.87 22.57
C TYR A 276 -4.95 13.51 22.99
N PRO A 277 -4.12 12.53 23.39
CA PRO A 277 -4.58 11.17 23.68
C PRO A 277 -5.73 11.11 24.70
N GLN A 278 -5.69 11.94 25.75
CA GLN A 278 -6.72 12.00 26.79
C GLN A 278 -8.07 12.44 26.20
N SER A 279 -8.06 13.36 25.24
CA SER A 279 -9.27 13.81 24.53
C SER A 279 -9.84 12.72 23.60
N LEU A 280 -9.02 11.72 23.24
CA LEU A 280 -9.43 10.53 22.49
C LEU A 280 -9.85 9.37 23.39
N GLY A 281 -9.81 9.54 24.72
CA GLY A 281 -10.13 8.51 25.69
C GLY A 281 -8.99 7.52 25.97
N ILE A 282 -7.76 7.87 25.61
CA ILE A 282 -6.55 7.09 25.91
C ILE A 282 -5.98 7.55 27.25
N GLU A 283 -5.81 6.63 28.18
CA GLU A 283 -5.12 6.89 29.44
C GLU A 283 -3.62 7.09 29.15
N THR A 284 -3.07 8.19 29.67
CA THR A 284 -1.63 8.48 29.61
C THR A 284 -1.12 8.47 31.04
N ASP A 285 -0.30 7.49 31.37
CA ASP A 285 0.46 7.46 32.63
C ASP A 285 1.66 8.41 32.59
#